data_AF-A0AAV8YQW7-F1
#
_entry.id   AF-A0AAV8YQW7-F1
#
_cell.length_a   1.000
_cell.length_b   1.000
_cell.length_c   1.000
_cell.angle_alpha   90.00
_cell.angle_beta   90.00
_cell.angle_gamma   90.00
#
_symmetry.space_group_name_H-M   'P 1'
#
loop_
_entity.id
_entity.type
_entity.pdbx_description
1 polymer ?
#
loop_
_entity_poly.entity_id
_entity_poly.type
_entity_poly.pdbx_seq_one_letter_code
_entity_poly.pdbx_strand_id
1 'polypeptide(L)'
;MGNCLTCFKEPTQTALDNSTQNCHKEEMTEARLFPAPSHVPASSAPSETIISNGNHLSAPPELTTAISRFYPPSRRTHSKSAPAMGITESKPSETKLTALFDQYKDENEDSILAEGIEQLCQDLQVSPDDFKILVLAWKLNAEQMCRFTRSEFVNGLKVIRADSIKSIQSRLPELVSEVEKNDEQFKDLYRFTFRFGLDSASGQRILPRDMAMVLWRLVFTIREPPILNRWLNFLETYQMIRGIPKDTWNMFLNFSEHVGNDLSCYDDNEAWPSLFDDFVEYENDQANQNISKDKEKDCDDLLIAKD
;
A
#
# COMPACT_ATOMS: atom_id res chain seq x y z
N MET A 1 22.80 -2.58 -4.41
CA MET A 1 21.56 -2.21 -3.70
C MET A 1 21.04 -0.96 -4.37
N GLY A 2 20.09 -1.12 -5.30
CA GLY A 2 19.57 -0.02 -6.13
C GLY A 2 18.62 0.88 -5.32
N ASN A 3 18.65 2.18 -5.59
CA ASN A 3 17.70 3.13 -5.03
C ASN A 3 16.30 2.85 -5.59
N CYS A 4 15.40 2.30 -4.77
CA CYS A 4 13.99 2.01 -5.07
C CYS A 4 13.16 3.23 -5.56
N LEU A 5 13.71 4.44 -5.47
CA LEU A 5 13.06 5.69 -5.90
C LEU A 5 13.06 5.88 -7.43
N THR A 6 13.78 5.08 -8.20
CA THR A 6 13.83 5.26 -9.66
C THR A 6 12.54 4.90 -10.38
N CYS A 7 11.69 4.07 -9.79
CA CYS A 7 10.41 3.65 -10.39
C CYS A 7 9.31 4.73 -10.31
N PHE A 8 9.51 5.81 -9.53
CA PHE A 8 8.50 6.85 -9.26
C PHE A 8 8.88 8.25 -9.79
N LYS A 9 9.79 8.35 -10.77
CA LYS A 9 10.17 9.65 -11.34
C LYS A 9 9.17 10.12 -12.39
N GLU A 10 8.49 11.23 -12.12
CA GLU A 10 7.73 12.01 -13.12
C GLU A 10 8.63 12.51 -14.28
N PRO A 11 8.07 12.68 -15.49
CA PRO A 11 8.83 13.08 -16.68
C PRO A 11 9.17 14.58 -16.63
N THR A 12 10.46 14.90 -16.49
CA THR A 12 10.94 16.28 -16.57
C THR A 12 11.03 16.72 -18.04
N GLN A 13 10.31 17.80 -18.38
CA GLN A 13 10.37 18.48 -19.67
C GLN A 13 11.78 18.98 -20.00
N THR A 14 12.21 18.70 -21.22
CA THR A 14 13.41 19.28 -21.86
C THR A 14 13.34 20.80 -21.98
N ALA A 15 14.36 21.51 -21.50
CA ALA A 15 14.86 22.74 -22.14
C ALA A 15 16.32 23.05 -21.78
N LEU A 16 17.00 23.66 -22.75
CA LEU A 16 18.44 23.84 -22.93
C LEU A 16 19.17 24.83 -21.97
N ASP A 17 20.47 24.52 -21.84
CA ASP A 17 21.67 25.36 -21.87
C ASP A 17 22.12 26.33 -20.74
N ASN A 18 23.36 26.02 -20.33
CA ASN A 18 24.54 26.88 -20.18
C ASN A 18 24.91 27.51 -18.81
N SER A 19 26.14 27.12 -18.41
CA SER A 19 27.21 27.92 -17.77
C SER A 19 27.55 27.62 -16.30
N THR A 20 28.64 26.86 -16.14
CA THR A 20 29.83 27.16 -15.31
C THR A 20 29.64 27.77 -13.91
N GLN A 21 29.96 27.03 -12.85
CA GLN A 21 31.10 27.34 -11.96
C GLN A 21 31.34 26.27 -10.89
N ASN A 22 32.62 26.10 -10.60
CA ASN A 22 33.30 25.11 -9.78
C ASN A 22 33.59 25.75 -8.41
N CYS A 23 33.34 25.09 -7.26
CA CYS A 23 34.08 25.39 -6.02
C CYS A 23 33.84 24.40 -4.86
N HIS A 24 34.97 23.92 -4.33
CA HIS A 24 35.29 23.42 -2.99
C HIS A 24 34.67 22.12 -2.42
N LYS A 25 35.54 21.09 -2.46
CA LYS A 25 35.70 20.05 -1.44
C LYS A 25 36.12 20.67 -0.11
N GLU A 26 35.52 20.23 0.99
CA GLU A 26 36.21 20.09 2.29
C GLU A 26 35.76 18.80 2.99
N GLU A 27 36.73 18.24 3.72
CA GLU A 27 36.89 16.86 4.12
C GLU A 27 36.54 16.68 5.61
N MET A 28 36.11 15.47 5.95
CA MET A 28 35.72 15.02 7.28
C MET A 28 36.85 15.09 8.32
N THR A 29 36.48 15.28 9.59
CA THR A 29 37.29 14.83 10.73
C THR A 29 36.50 13.92 11.66
N GLU A 30 37.19 12.87 12.07
CA GLU A 30 36.80 11.68 12.82
C GLU A 30 36.88 11.91 14.35
N ALA A 31 35.98 11.31 15.13
CA ALA A 31 36.23 11.06 16.56
C ALA A 31 35.44 9.85 17.13
N ARG A 32 36.14 8.70 17.13
CA ARG A 32 36.40 7.74 18.24
C ARG A 32 35.27 7.07 19.06
N LEU A 33 35.55 5.78 19.27
CA LEU A 33 34.81 4.67 19.88
C LEU A 33 34.89 4.54 21.41
N PHE A 34 33.99 3.65 21.91
CA PHE A 34 34.06 2.73 23.08
C PHE A 34 33.26 3.12 24.35
N PRO A 35 32.86 2.14 25.22
CA PRO A 35 32.18 0.86 24.96
C PRO A 35 31.00 0.59 25.95
N ALA A 36 30.26 -0.50 25.71
CA ALA A 36 29.21 -1.04 26.60
C ALA A 36 29.75 -1.69 27.89
N PRO A 37 28.87 -2.01 28.86
CA PRO A 37 28.99 -3.27 29.57
C PRO A 37 27.71 -4.12 29.57
N SER A 38 27.96 -5.40 29.36
CA SER A 38 27.16 -6.60 29.50
C SER A 38 26.60 -6.87 30.90
N HIS A 39 25.46 -7.58 31.00
CA HIS A 39 25.31 -8.74 31.89
C HIS A 39 24.09 -9.62 31.46
N VAL A 40 24.39 -10.92 31.28
CA VAL A 40 23.55 -12.13 31.13
C VAL A 40 23.52 -12.78 32.55
N PRO A 41 22.63 -13.74 32.99
CA PRO A 41 22.12 -14.84 32.17
C PRO A 41 20.77 -15.56 32.50
N ALA A 42 20.34 -16.33 31.49
CA ALA A 42 19.77 -17.69 31.45
C ALA A 42 18.70 -18.20 32.45
N SER A 43 17.65 -18.85 31.91
CA SER A 43 17.15 -20.19 32.32
C SER A 43 16.01 -20.64 31.37
N SER A 44 16.23 -21.63 30.48
CA SER A 44 15.84 -23.06 30.58
C SER A 44 14.33 -23.38 30.46
N ALA A 45 13.96 -24.07 29.37
CA ALA A 45 12.75 -24.89 29.26
C ALA A 45 12.78 -26.09 30.23
N PRO A 46 11.64 -26.79 30.43
CA PRO A 46 11.48 -28.05 29.71
C PRO A 46 10.04 -28.39 29.27
N SER A 47 9.96 -29.42 28.42
CA SER A 47 8.75 -30.04 27.85
C SER A 47 8.16 -31.18 28.70
N GLU A 48 6.88 -31.44 28.43
CA GLU A 48 6.10 -32.70 28.56
C GLU A 48 5.87 -33.37 29.92
N THR A 49 4.58 -33.67 30.22
CA THR A 49 4.12 -35.00 30.64
C THR A 49 2.61 -35.19 30.36
N ILE A 50 2.31 -36.35 29.79
CA ILE A 50 1.02 -36.99 29.47
C ILE A 50 0.17 -37.28 30.72
N ILE A 51 -1.15 -37.06 30.68
CA ILE A 51 -2.14 -37.93 31.38
C ILE A 51 -3.40 -38.12 30.51
N SER A 52 -3.87 -39.36 30.57
CA SER A 52 -4.90 -40.09 29.84
C SER A 52 -6.29 -40.05 30.50
N ASN A 53 -7.25 -40.67 29.81
CA ASN A 53 -8.62 -41.10 30.18
C ASN A 53 -9.70 -40.09 29.79
N GLY A 54 -10.70 -40.37 28.95
CA GLY A 54 -11.32 -41.64 28.60
C GLY A 54 -12.70 -41.69 29.23
N ASN A 55 -13.76 -41.55 28.43
CA ASN A 55 -15.08 -42.12 28.74
C ASN A 55 -15.89 -42.36 27.46
N HIS A 56 -16.59 -43.49 27.50
CA HIS A 56 -17.08 -44.32 26.40
C HIS A 56 -18.60 -44.46 26.55
N LEU A 57 -19.26 -44.81 25.43
CA LEU A 57 -20.63 -45.37 25.27
C LEU A 57 -21.73 -44.31 25.27
N SER A 58 -22.64 -44.25 24.28
CA SER A 58 -23.46 -45.38 23.83
C SER A 58 -24.13 -45.11 22.47
N ALA A 59 -24.12 -46.09 21.57
CA ALA A 59 -25.20 -46.41 20.61
C ALA A 59 -25.96 -47.65 21.16
N PRO A 60 -26.98 -48.29 20.52
CA PRO A 60 -27.64 -48.13 19.20
C PRO A 60 -29.22 -48.24 19.40
N PRO A 61 -30.14 -48.76 18.53
CA PRO A 61 -30.02 -49.53 17.29
C PRO A 61 -30.90 -49.13 16.08
N GLU A 62 -30.58 -49.79 14.96
CA GLU A 62 -31.26 -49.79 13.66
C GLU A 62 -32.66 -50.44 13.69
N LEU A 63 -33.53 -50.01 12.78
CA LEU A 63 -34.61 -50.84 12.25
C LEU A 63 -34.89 -50.51 10.78
N THR A 64 -34.87 -51.57 9.98
CA THR A 64 -35.29 -51.71 8.58
C THR A 64 -36.72 -51.23 8.33
N THR A 65 -37.00 -50.63 7.17
CA THR A 65 -38.23 -50.86 6.34
C THR A 65 -38.14 -50.13 5.00
N ALA A 66 -38.35 -50.87 3.91
CA ALA A 66 -38.56 -50.37 2.56
C ALA A 66 -39.99 -49.86 2.36
N ILE A 67 -40.18 -48.71 1.71
CA ILE A 67 -41.44 -48.35 1.04
C ILE A 67 -41.14 -47.64 -0.29
N SER A 68 -41.52 -48.32 -1.37
CA SER A 68 -41.68 -47.78 -2.73
C SER A 68 -42.94 -46.91 -2.82
N ARG A 69 -42.85 -45.70 -3.40
CA ARG A 69 -43.98 -45.03 -4.08
C ARG A 69 -43.52 -44.21 -5.29
N PHE A 70 -43.68 -44.85 -6.43
CA PHE A 70 -44.12 -44.36 -7.74
C PHE A 70 -44.44 -42.86 -7.90
N TYR A 71 -43.77 -42.22 -8.87
CA TYR A 71 -44.31 -41.15 -9.71
C TYR A 71 -44.14 -41.53 -11.19
N PRO A 72 -45.08 -41.14 -12.09
CA PRO A 72 -45.22 -41.69 -13.44
C PRO A 72 -44.27 -41.05 -14.47
N PRO A 73 -44.03 -41.70 -15.62
CA PRO A 73 -43.14 -41.20 -16.65
C PRO A 73 -43.87 -40.25 -17.61
N SER A 74 -43.29 -39.07 -17.88
CA SER A 74 -43.71 -38.25 -19.02
C SER A 74 -42.61 -38.23 -20.08
N ARG A 75 -43.05 -38.40 -21.33
CA ARG A 75 -42.27 -38.78 -22.51
C ARG A 75 -41.63 -37.55 -23.17
N ARG A 76 -40.40 -37.75 -23.65
CA ARG A 76 -39.52 -36.90 -24.46
C ARG A 76 -40.18 -35.87 -25.40
N THR A 77 -39.58 -34.69 -25.46
CA THR A 77 -39.33 -33.95 -26.71
C THR A 77 -37.86 -33.57 -26.80
N HIS A 78 -37.15 -34.10 -27.80
CA HIS A 78 -35.80 -33.67 -28.15
C HIS A 78 -35.86 -32.31 -28.86
N SER A 79 -35.50 -31.24 -28.16
CA SER A 79 -35.02 -30.01 -28.81
C SER A 79 -33.51 -29.94 -28.59
N LYS A 80 -32.74 -30.07 -29.68
CA LYS A 80 -31.31 -29.75 -29.69
C LYS A 80 -31.17 -28.24 -29.50
N SER A 81 -31.12 -27.79 -28.26
CA SER A 81 -30.60 -26.46 -27.92
C SER A 81 -29.09 -26.59 -27.78
N ALA A 82 -28.35 -25.87 -28.63
CA ALA A 82 -26.91 -25.68 -28.51
C ALA A 82 -26.58 -25.23 -27.08
N PRO A 83 -25.45 -25.69 -26.48
CA PRO A 83 -25.05 -25.14 -25.19
C PRO A 83 -24.73 -23.66 -25.44
N ALA A 84 -25.51 -22.78 -24.83
CA ALA A 84 -25.06 -21.43 -24.59
C ALA A 84 -23.72 -21.56 -23.88
N MET A 85 -22.69 -20.94 -24.46
CA MET A 85 -21.34 -20.91 -23.94
C MET A 85 -21.38 -20.07 -22.66
N GLY A 86 -21.81 -20.69 -21.58
CA GLY A 86 -21.65 -20.13 -20.24
C GLY A 86 -20.16 -19.94 -20.06
N ILE A 87 -19.76 -18.72 -19.75
CA ILE A 87 -18.45 -18.46 -19.16
C ILE A 87 -18.50 -19.19 -17.82
N THR A 88 -18.11 -20.46 -17.82
CA THR A 88 -17.82 -21.17 -16.59
C THR A 88 -16.66 -20.41 -15.98
N GLU A 89 -16.84 -19.79 -14.81
CA GLU A 89 -15.74 -19.26 -14.01
C GLU A 89 -14.81 -20.42 -13.66
N SER A 90 -13.90 -20.74 -14.59
CA SER A 90 -12.93 -21.80 -14.41
C SER A 90 -11.93 -21.34 -13.37
N LYS A 91 -11.69 -22.19 -12.37
CA LYS A 91 -10.65 -21.97 -11.37
C LYS A 91 -9.31 -21.62 -12.06
N PRO A 92 -8.54 -20.64 -11.55
CA PRO A 92 -7.24 -20.27 -12.10
C PRO A 92 -6.33 -21.49 -12.27
N SER A 93 -5.68 -21.61 -13.43
CA SER A 93 -4.75 -22.71 -13.70
C SER A 93 -3.40 -22.45 -13.07
N GLU A 94 -2.99 -23.31 -12.13
CA GLU A 94 -1.67 -23.24 -11.49
C GLU A 94 -0.53 -23.33 -12.50
N THR A 95 -0.65 -24.19 -13.51
CA THR A 95 0.36 -24.31 -14.58
C THR A 95 0.52 -23.02 -15.37
N LYS A 96 -0.59 -22.33 -15.69
CA LYS A 96 -0.52 -21.04 -16.39
C LYS A 96 0.10 -19.96 -15.52
N LEU A 97 -0.24 -19.94 -14.23
CA LEU A 97 0.31 -18.99 -13.27
C LEU A 97 1.82 -19.13 -13.10
N THR A 98 2.31 -20.37 -12.98
CA THR A 98 3.75 -20.65 -12.93
C THR A 98 4.44 -20.18 -14.21
N ALA A 99 3.89 -20.50 -15.38
CA ALA A 99 4.45 -20.05 -16.66
C ALA A 99 4.43 -18.52 -16.83
N LEU A 100 3.37 -17.85 -16.35
CA LEU A 100 3.27 -16.40 -16.35
C LEU A 100 4.31 -15.77 -15.42
N PHE A 101 4.52 -16.33 -14.23
CA PHE A 101 5.57 -15.87 -13.33
C PHE A 101 6.96 -16.01 -13.98
N ASP A 102 7.23 -17.15 -14.62
CA ASP A 102 8.52 -17.43 -15.26
C ASP A 102 8.83 -16.46 -16.43
N GLN A 103 7.82 -15.81 -17.00
CA GLN A 103 7.99 -14.78 -18.04
C GLN A 103 8.64 -13.50 -17.50
N TYR A 104 8.38 -13.14 -16.23
CA TYR A 104 8.85 -11.89 -15.62
C TYR A 104 9.91 -12.10 -14.54
N LYS A 105 10.19 -13.35 -14.19
CA LYS A 105 11.14 -13.74 -13.17
C LYS A 105 12.57 -13.28 -13.53
N ASP A 106 13.33 -12.87 -12.52
CA ASP A 106 14.76 -12.63 -12.64
C ASP A 106 15.56 -13.90 -12.99
N GLU A 107 16.70 -13.73 -13.67
CA GLU A 107 17.55 -14.86 -14.08
C GLU A 107 18.26 -15.52 -12.90
N ASN A 108 18.56 -14.75 -11.85
CA ASN A 108 19.40 -15.16 -10.71
C ASN A 108 18.59 -15.44 -9.44
N GLU A 109 17.38 -14.89 -9.32
CA GLU A 109 16.52 -15.03 -8.14
C GLU A 109 15.13 -15.60 -8.49
N ASP A 110 14.53 -16.42 -7.61
CA ASP A 110 13.13 -16.89 -7.79
C ASP A 110 12.12 -15.81 -7.38
N SER A 111 12.25 -14.63 -8.00
CA SER A 111 11.42 -13.45 -7.77
C SER A 111 11.35 -12.61 -9.04
N ILE A 112 10.24 -11.91 -9.22
CA ILE A 112 10.10 -10.83 -10.20
C ILE A 112 10.68 -9.58 -9.52
N LEU A 113 11.77 -9.04 -10.05
CA LEU A 113 12.40 -7.82 -9.53
C LEU A 113 11.92 -6.58 -10.31
N ALA A 114 12.60 -5.44 -10.16
CA ALA A 114 12.19 -4.17 -10.74
C ALA A 114 11.96 -4.24 -12.25
N GLU A 115 12.89 -4.82 -13.01
CA GLU A 115 12.82 -4.95 -14.47
C GLU A 115 11.63 -5.83 -14.90
N GLY A 116 11.39 -6.91 -14.16
CA GLY A 116 10.25 -7.81 -14.40
C GLY A 116 8.91 -7.14 -14.07
N ILE A 117 8.86 -6.32 -13.02
CA ILE A 117 7.67 -5.53 -12.66
C ILE A 117 7.40 -4.46 -13.71
N GLU A 118 8.42 -3.78 -14.22
CA GLU A 118 8.27 -2.81 -15.31
C GLU A 118 7.69 -3.46 -16.57
N GLN A 119 8.20 -4.63 -16.96
CA GLN A 119 7.66 -5.39 -18.10
C GLN A 119 6.22 -5.86 -17.85
N LEU A 120 5.90 -6.32 -16.62
CA LEU A 120 4.54 -6.68 -16.24
C LEU A 120 3.60 -5.47 -16.35
N CYS A 121 4.02 -4.30 -15.86
CA CYS A 121 3.24 -3.06 -15.94
C CYS A 121 3.01 -2.64 -17.40
N GLN A 122 4.02 -2.77 -18.26
CA GLN A 122 3.90 -2.52 -19.70
C GLN A 122 2.87 -3.44 -20.36
N ASP A 123 2.92 -4.75 -20.07
CA ASP A 123 1.97 -5.72 -20.62
C ASP A 123 0.55 -5.49 -20.09
N LEU A 124 0.43 -5.05 -18.83
CA LEU A 124 -0.83 -4.62 -18.22
C LEU A 124 -1.33 -3.27 -18.76
N GLN A 125 -0.50 -2.49 -19.46
CA GLN A 125 -0.79 -1.13 -19.94
C GLN A 125 -1.13 -0.16 -18.80
N VAL A 126 -0.38 -0.28 -17.70
CA VAL A 126 -0.53 0.53 -16.49
C VAL A 126 0.84 1.05 -16.10
N SER A 127 0.92 2.29 -15.60
CA SER A 127 2.19 2.84 -15.11
C SER A 127 2.63 2.15 -13.81
N PRO A 128 3.93 1.91 -13.57
CA PRO A 128 4.41 1.30 -12.31
C PRO A 128 4.02 2.07 -11.04
N ASP A 129 3.76 3.37 -11.16
CA ASP A 129 3.31 4.26 -10.10
C ASP A 129 1.77 4.46 -10.05
N ASP A 130 0.99 3.74 -10.87
CA ASP A 130 -0.47 3.82 -10.83
C ASP A 130 -1.03 3.14 -9.58
N PHE A 131 -2.09 3.71 -9.00
CA PHE A 131 -2.81 3.14 -7.86
C PHE A 131 -3.23 1.67 -8.07
N LYS A 132 -3.53 1.26 -9.32
CA LYS A 132 -3.84 -0.14 -9.66
C LYS A 132 -2.69 -1.09 -9.33
N ILE A 133 -1.43 -0.66 -9.48
CA ILE A 133 -0.26 -1.47 -9.15
C ILE A 133 -0.12 -1.61 -7.64
N LEU A 134 -0.41 -0.56 -6.87
CA LEU A 134 -0.49 -0.66 -5.41
C LEU A 134 -1.57 -1.64 -4.96
N VAL A 135 -2.76 -1.59 -5.57
CA VAL A 135 -3.85 -2.55 -5.30
C VAL A 135 -3.45 -3.98 -5.68
N LEU A 136 -2.74 -4.16 -6.80
CA LEU A 136 -2.20 -5.46 -7.19
C LEU A 136 -1.23 -5.99 -6.13
N ALA A 137 -0.23 -5.20 -5.74
CA ALA A 137 0.74 -5.57 -4.72
C ALA A 137 0.07 -5.95 -3.38
N TRP A 138 -0.98 -5.21 -2.99
CA TRP A 138 -1.78 -5.52 -1.81
C TRP A 138 -2.51 -6.87 -1.93
N LYS A 139 -3.16 -7.15 -3.06
CA LYS A 139 -3.83 -8.46 -3.28
C LYS A 139 -2.85 -9.63 -3.41
N LEU A 140 -1.62 -9.37 -3.84
CA LEU A 140 -0.52 -10.35 -3.81
C LEU A 140 0.07 -10.52 -2.40
N ASN A 141 -0.30 -9.65 -1.45
CA ASN A 141 0.31 -9.54 -0.13
C ASN A 141 1.84 -9.42 -0.21
N ALA A 142 2.32 -8.58 -1.14
CA ALA A 142 3.73 -8.37 -1.37
C ALA A 142 4.42 -7.79 -0.13
N GLU A 143 5.52 -8.40 0.28
CA GLU A 143 6.27 -7.99 1.46
C GLU A 143 7.19 -6.80 1.18
N GLN A 144 7.73 -6.70 -0.04
CA GLN A 144 8.77 -5.74 -0.40
C GLN A 144 8.42 -5.01 -1.70
N MET A 145 8.62 -3.69 -1.72
CA MET A 145 8.56 -2.91 -2.96
C MET A 145 9.53 -3.42 -4.03
N CYS A 146 9.09 -3.33 -5.28
CA CYS A 146 9.86 -3.75 -6.45
C CYS A 146 10.29 -5.24 -6.43
N ARG A 147 9.55 -6.09 -5.70
CA ARG A 147 9.79 -7.53 -5.67
C ARG A 147 8.50 -8.31 -5.47
N PHE A 148 8.25 -9.31 -6.32
CA PHE A 148 7.23 -10.34 -6.08
C PHE A 148 7.89 -11.72 -6.06
N THR A 149 7.80 -12.42 -4.95
CA THR A 149 8.16 -13.83 -4.87
C THR A 149 7.16 -14.69 -5.63
N ARG A 150 7.58 -15.90 -6.02
CA ARG A 150 6.68 -16.86 -6.69
C ARG A 150 5.42 -17.15 -5.87
N SER A 151 5.57 -17.26 -4.55
CA SER A 151 4.46 -17.55 -3.65
C SER A 151 3.44 -16.41 -3.65
N GLU A 152 3.89 -15.16 -3.49
CA GLU A 152 3.02 -13.98 -3.51
C GLU A 152 2.28 -13.87 -4.84
N PHE A 153 3.02 -13.95 -5.96
CA PHE A 153 2.44 -13.80 -7.29
C PHE A 153 1.41 -14.90 -7.60
N VAL A 154 1.77 -16.18 -7.44
CA VAL A 154 0.88 -17.30 -7.78
C VAL A 154 -0.32 -17.34 -6.84
N ASN A 155 -0.13 -17.18 -5.53
CA ASN A 155 -1.24 -17.26 -4.58
C ASN A 155 -2.16 -16.05 -4.67
N GLY A 156 -1.60 -14.85 -4.83
CA GLY A 156 -2.40 -13.63 -4.99
C GLY A 156 -3.21 -13.63 -6.27
N LEU A 157 -2.65 -14.08 -7.39
CA LEU A 157 -3.40 -14.22 -8.64
C LEU A 157 -4.51 -15.27 -8.55
N LYS A 158 -4.29 -16.37 -7.80
CA LYS A 158 -5.37 -17.32 -7.46
C LYS A 158 -6.49 -16.63 -6.67
N VAL A 159 -6.17 -15.77 -5.70
CA VAL A 159 -7.14 -15.04 -4.87
C VAL A 159 -7.99 -14.10 -5.72
N ILE A 160 -7.39 -13.35 -6.65
CA ILE A 160 -8.13 -12.43 -7.52
C ILE A 160 -8.76 -13.11 -8.75
N ARG A 161 -8.64 -14.44 -8.85
CA ARG A 161 -9.15 -15.28 -9.94
C ARG A 161 -8.63 -14.91 -11.33
N ALA A 162 -7.35 -14.57 -11.43
CA ALA A 162 -6.67 -14.27 -12.69
C ALA A 162 -5.56 -15.29 -12.96
N ASP A 163 -5.37 -15.70 -14.23
CA ASP A 163 -4.29 -16.61 -14.65
C ASP A 163 -3.60 -16.19 -15.96
N SER A 164 -3.83 -14.96 -16.39
CA SER A 164 -3.25 -14.34 -17.60
C SER A 164 -3.26 -12.81 -17.50
N ILE A 165 -2.42 -12.12 -18.27
CA ILE A 165 -2.40 -10.64 -18.37
C ILE A 165 -3.80 -10.06 -18.62
N LYS A 166 -4.55 -10.61 -19.58
CA LYS A 166 -5.91 -10.15 -19.88
C LYS A 166 -6.86 -10.26 -18.69
N SER A 167 -6.79 -11.36 -17.95
CA SER A 167 -7.62 -11.54 -16.74
C SER A 167 -7.19 -10.61 -15.60
N ILE A 168 -5.89 -10.28 -15.47
CA ILE A 168 -5.43 -9.30 -14.49
C ILE A 168 -5.95 -7.90 -14.86
N GLN A 169 -5.79 -7.51 -16.13
CA GLN A 169 -6.30 -6.23 -16.66
C GLN A 169 -7.80 -6.07 -16.44
N SER A 170 -8.62 -7.12 -16.62
CA SER A 170 -10.05 -7.04 -16.36
C SER A 170 -10.39 -6.96 -14.87
N ARG A 171 -9.60 -7.58 -14.00
CA ARG A 171 -9.86 -7.62 -12.55
C ARG A 171 -9.41 -6.34 -11.83
N LEU A 172 -8.36 -5.67 -12.27
CA LEU A 172 -7.83 -4.47 -11.60
C LEU A 172 -8.87 -3.35 -11.41
N PRO A 173 -9.66 -2.94 -12.42
CA PRO A 173 -10.70 -1.92 -12.23
C PRO A 173 -11.78 -2.33 -11.22
N GLU A 174 -12.15 -3.61 -11.21
CA GLU A 174 -13.13 -4.15 -10.26
C GLU A 174 -12.59 -4.08 -8.83
N LEU A 175 -11.33 -4.48 -8.62
CA LEU A 175 -10.65 -4.40 -7.33
C LEU A 175 -10.50 -2.97 -6.82
N VAL A 176 -10.16 -2.03 -7.70
CA VAL A 176 -10.12 -0.60 -7.35
C VAL A 176 -11.50 -0.13 -6.90
N SER A 177 -12.57 -0.50 -7.61
CA SER A 177 -13.93 -0.13 -7.24
C SER A 177 -14.39 -0.78 -5.92
N GLU A 178 -13.93 -2.00 -5.62
CA GLU A 178 -14.17 -2.65 -4.33
C GLU A 178 -13.54 -1.86 -3.18
N VAL A 179 -12.28 -1.44 -3.33
CA VAL A 179 -11.57 -0.61 -2.34
C VAL A 179 -12.24 0.76 -2.18
N GLU A 180 -12.66 1.38 -3.28
CA GLU A 180 -13.33 2.68 -3.27
C GLU A 180 -14.67 2.67 -2.53
N LYS A 181 -15.37 1.53 -2.50
CA LYS A 181 -16.70 1.40 -1.88
C LYS A 181 -16.65 0.82 -0.46
N ASN A 182 -15.52 0.26 -0.04
CA ASN A 182 -15.41 -0.46 1.22
C ASN A 182 -14.31 0.16 2.11
N ASP A 183 -14.75 0.83 3.18
CA ASP A 183 -13.86 1.52 4.11
C ASP A 183 -12.89 0.60 4.83
N GLU A 184 -13.29 -0.65 5.14
CA GLU A 184 -12.40 -1.61 5.78
C GLU A 184 -11.30 -2.06 4.83
N GLN A 185 -11.63 -2.29 3.55
CA GLN A 185 -10.62 -2.60 2.53
C GLN A 185 -9.67 -1.44 2.29
N PHE A 186 -10.18 -0.21 2.26
CA PHE A 186 -9.32 0.97 2.15
C PHE A 186 -8.40 1.12 3.37
N LYS A 187 -8.92 0.93 4.59
CA LYS A 187 -8.11 0.96 5.82
C LYS A 187 -7.04 -0.13 5.84
N ASP A 188 -7.35 -1.33 5.36
CA ASP A 188 -6.39 -2.41 5.23
C ASP A 188 -5.31 -2.10 4.18
N LEU A 189 -5.70 -1.62 2.99
CA LEU A 189 -4.78 -1.15 1.95
C LEU A 189 -3.87 -0.04 2.49
N TYR A 190 -4.43 0.93 3.22
CA TYR A 190 -3.68 2.03 3.80
C TYR A 190 -2.59 1.56 4.78
N ARG A 191 -2.91 0.59 5.64
CA ARG A 191 -1.95 -0.02 6.56
C ARG A 191 -0.90 -0.86 5.83
N PHE A 192 -1.31 -1.56 4.77
CA PHE A 192 -0.42 -2.32 3.89
C PHE A 192 0.62 -1.41 3.25
N THR A 193 0.21 -0.25 2.71
CA THR A 193 1.09 0.69 1.99
C THR A 193 2.31 1.11 2.81
N PHE A 194 2.14 1.36 4.12
CA PHE A 194 3.26 1.66 5.01
C PHE A 194 4.30 0.53 5.03
N ARG A 195 3.84 -0.72 5.23
CA ARG A 195 4.73 -1.89 5.28
C ARG A 195 5.40 -2.10 3.93
N PHE A 196 4.64 -1.94 2.84
CA PHE A 196 5.13 -2.12 1.48
C PHE A 196 6.25 -1.14 1.14
N GLY A 197 6.13 0.13 1.56
CA GLY A 197 7.16 1.16 1.38
C GLY A 197 8.37 1.07 2.30
N LEU A 198 8.28 0.27 3.36
CA LEU A 198 9.33 0.14 4.36
C LEU A 198 10.34 -0.91 3.92
N ASP A 199 11.63 -0.55 3.92
CA ASP A 199 12.71 -1.52 3.73
C ASP A 199 12.88 -2.39 5.00
N SER A 200 11.96 -3.33 5.17
CA SER A 200 11.92 -4.22 6.33
C SER A 200 13.12 -5.16 6.35
N ALA A 201 13.73 -5.45 5.19
CA ALA A 201 14.90 -6.30 5.07
C ALA A 201 16.14 -5.68 5.73
N SER A 202 16.27 -4.35 5.72
CA SER A 202 17.33 -3.63 6.45
C SER A 202 16.99 -3.35 7.91
N GLY A 203 15.82 -3.80 8.39
CA GLY A 203 15.37 -3.62 9.78
C GLY A 203 14.83 -2.22 10.09
N GLN A 204 14.54 -1.41 9.06
CA GLN A 204 13.96 -0.09 9.25
C GLN A 204 12.57 -0.19 9.88
N ARG A 205 12.26 0.79 10.74
CA ARG A 205 10.96 0.92 11.43
C ARG A 205 10.25 2.25 11.17
N ILE A 206 10.93 3.13 10.45
CA ILE A 206 10.50 4.48 10.12
C ILE A 206 10.55 4.58 8.61
N LEU A 207 9.43 4.96 8.00
CA LEU A 207 9.33 5.14 6.55
C LEU A 207 10.03 6.46 6.17
N PRO A 208 11.02 6.47 5.25
CA PRO A 208 11.67 7.71 4.84
C PRO A 208 10.65 8.75 4.36
N ARG A 209 10.85 10.03 4.72
CA ARG A 209 9.87 11.10 4.43
C ARG A 209 9.48 11.15 2.96
N ASP A 210 10.46 11.13 2.07
CA ASP A 210 10.21 11.26 0.62
C ASP A 210 9.37 10.08 0.09
N MET A 211 9.61 8.87 0.60
CA MET A 211 8.79 7.71 0.27
C MET A 211 7.37 7.83 0.86
N ALA A 212 7.24 8.31 2.09
CA ALA A 212 5.92 8.53 2.71
C ALA A 212 5.08 9.53 1.91
N MET A 213 5.66 10.62 1.42
CA MET A 213 4.97 11.61 0.59
C MET A 213 4.44 10.99 -0.71
N VAL A 214 5.29 10.23 -1.43
CA VAL A 214 4.88 9.52 -2.66
C VAL A 214 3.75 8.53 -2.37
N LEU A 215 3.88 7.75 -1.30
CA LEU A 215 2.89 6.74 -0.94
C LEU A 215 1.56 7.32 -0.46
N TRP A 216 1.57 8.47 0.22
CA TRP A 216 0.34 9.17 0.58
C TRP A 216 -0.37 9.69 -0.66
N ARG A 217 0.34 10.33 -1.61
CA ARG A 217 -0.25 10.72 -2.89
C ARG A 217 -0.87 9.51 -3.60
N LEU A 218 -0.14 8.40 -3.63
CA LEU A 218 -0.58 7.18 -4.29
C LEU A 218 -1.81 6.58 -3.63
N VAL A 219 -1.78 6.29 -2.32
CA VAL A 219 -2.88 5.59 -1.63
C VAL A 219 -4.17 6.41 -1.59
N PHE A 220 -4.07 7.74 -1.58
CA PHE A 220 -5.22 8.64 -1.58
C PHE A 220 -5.73 9.01 -2.97
N THR A 221 -5.20 8.43 -4.05
CA THR A 221 -5.63 8.70 -5.45
C THR A 221 -7.16 8.67 -5.65
N ILE A 222 -7.86 7.76 -4.97
CA ILE A 222 -9.32 7.58 -5.11
C ILE A 222 -10.13 8.22 -3.98
N ARG A 223 -9.50 8.67 -2.90
CA ARG A 223 -10.15 9.16 -1.68
C ARG A 223 -9.31 10.25 -1.02
N GLU A 224 -9.01 11.31 -1.77
CA GLU A 224 -8.15 12.39 -1.30
C GLU A 224 -8.80 13.19 -0.15
N PRO A 225 -8.22 13.22 1.06
CA PRO A 225 -8.74 14.06 2.12
C PRO A 225 -8.35 15.53 1.86
N PRO A 226 -9.20 16.50 2.23
CA PRO A 226 -8.93 17.93 1.96
C PRO A 226 -7.59 18.45 2.50
N ILE A 227 -7.12 17.87 3.61
CA ILE A 227 -5.88 18.29 4.27
C ILE A 227 -4.61 17.72 3.62
N LEU A 228 -4.71 16.78 2.67
CA LEU A 228 -3.55 16.03 2.14
C LEU A 228 -2.48 16.95 1.56
N ASN A 229 -2.87 17.89 0.68
CA ASN A 229 -1.88 18.74 0.01
C ASN A 229 -1.16 19.68 0.99
N ARG A 230 -1.87 20.18 2.01
CA ARG A 230 -1.29 21.00 3.09
C ARG A 230 -0.28 20.19 3.90
N TRP A 231 -0.67 18.97 4.29
CA TRP A 231 0.22 18.02 4.97
C TRP A 231 1.50 17.71 4.18
N LEU A 232 1.37 17.41 2.89
CA LEU A 232 2.53 17.09 2.04
C LEU A 232 3.45 18.30 1.85
N ASN A 233 2.89 19.51 1.70
CA ASN A 233 3.67 20.74 1.62
C ASN A 233 4.42 21.05 2.92
N PHE A 234 3.81 20.80 4.07
CA PHE A 234 4.49 20.88 5.36
C PHE A 234 5.70 19.95 5.43
N LEU A 235 5.54 18.67 5.07
CA LEU A 235 6.64 17.71 5.06
C LEU A 235 7.76 18.11 4.09
N GLU A 236 7.42 18.62 2.92
CA GLU A 236 8.38 19.09 1.93
C GLU A 236 9.17 20.32 2.43
N THR A 237 8.49 21.24 3.13
CA THR A 237 9.11 22.45 3.70
C THR A 237 10.04 22.12 4.87
N TYR A 238 9.61 21.25 5.79
CA TYR A 238 10.35 20.94 7.01
C TYR A 238 11.31 19.78 6.82
N GLN A 239 12.46 20.08 6.21
CA GLN A 239 13.45 19.06 5.86
C GLN A 239 14.06 18.31 7.07
N MET A 240 13.89 18.86 8.29
CA MET A 240 14.31 18.21 9.54
C MET A 240 13.53 16.92 9.84
N ILE A 241 12.32 16.76 9.29
CA ILE A 241 11.53 15.54 9.41
C ILE A 241 12.15 14.49 8.48
N ARG A 242 12.82 13.50 9.07
CA ARG A 242 13.56 12.47 8.30
C ARG A 242 12.71 11.28 7.89
N GLY A 243 11.60 11.04 8.58
CA GLY A 243 10.71 9.93 8.27
C GLY A 243 9.51 9.84 9.18
N ILE A 244 8.61 8.94 8.83
CA ILE A 244 7.29 8.76 9.40
C ILE A 244 7.24 7.42 10.14
N PRO A 245 7.07 7.42 11.47
CA PRO A 245 6.80 6.20 12.23
C PRO A 245 5.46 5.57 11.84
N LYS A 246 5.33 4.25 12.07
CA LYS A 246 4.09 3.50 11.78
C LYS A 246 2.86 4.09 12.46
N ASP A 247 3.02 4.57 13.69
CA ASP A 247 1.93 5.16 14.46
C ASP A 247 1.42 6.45 13.81
N THR A 248 2.32 7.39 13.49
CA THR A 248 2.01 8.63 12.77
C THR A 248 1.34 8.36 11.42
N TRP A 249 1.83 7.38 10.65
CA TRP A 249 1.16 6.97 9.40
C TRP A 249 -0.27 6.51 9.68
N ASN A 250 -0.48 5.57 10.60
CA ASN A 250 -1.81 5.05 10.88
C ASN A 250 -2.77 6.10 11.42
N MET A 251 -2.28 7.02 12.26
CA MET A 251 -3.08 8.11 12.83
C MET A 251 -3.43 9.18 11.82
N PHE A 252 -2.63 9.37 10.76
CA PHE A 252 -2.92 10.38 9.74
C PHE A 252 -4.27 10.14 9.05
N LEU A 253 -4.66 8.88 8.84
CA LEU A 253 -5.98 8.58 8.27
C LEU A 253 -7.11 9.10 9.16
N ASN A 254 -7.06 8.82 10.47
CA ASN A 254 -8.06 9.31 11.43
C ASN A 254 -8.01 10.83 11.56
N PHE A 255 -6.81 11.40 11.62
CA PHE A 255 -6.60 12.85 11.68
C PHE A 255 -7.27 13.54 10.48
N SER A 256 -7.05 13.01 9.26
CA SER A 256 -7.60 13.58 8.03
C SER A 256 -9.13 13.52 7.95
N GLU A 257 -9.75 12.52 8.57
CA GLU A 257 -11.21 12.42 8.72
C GLU A 257 -11.73 13.39 9.78
N HIS A 258 -11.00 13.55 10.89
CA HIS A 258 -11.39 14.37 12.05
C HIS A 258 -11.32 15.87 11.79
N VAL A 259 -10.22 16.35 11.22
CA VAL A 259 -9.96 17.80 11.05
C VAL A 259 -10.63 18.42 9.83
N GLY A 260 -11.11 17.60 8.89
CA GLY A 260 -11.77 18.07 7.68
C GLY A 260 -10.91 19.01 6.84
N ASN A 261 -11.42 20.20 6.53
CA ASN A 261 -10.81 21.16 5.60
C ASN A 261 -10.03 22.30 6.28
N ASP A 262 -10.33 22.63 7.54
CA ASP A 262 -9.90 23.89 8.15
C ASP A 262 -9.16 23.76 9.49
N LEU A 263 -8.94 22.55 9.99
CA LEU A 263 -8.26 22.28 11.27
C LEU A 263 -9.00 22.81 12.51
N SER A 264 -10.22 23.35 12.36
CA SER A 264 -10.95 23.97 13.48
C SER A 264 -11.36 22.99 14.57
N CYS A 265 -11.46 21.70 14.24
CA CYS A 265 -11.76 20.61 15.16
C CYS A 265 -10.53 20.03 15.88
N TYR A 266 -9.33 20.55 15.60
CA TYR A 266 -8.10 20.07 16.25
C TYR A 266 -8.01 20.54 17.71
N ASP A 267 -7.66 19.62 18.60
CA ASP A 267 -7.40 19.88 20.02
C ASP A 267 -6.02 19.31 20.40
N ASP A 268 -5.11 20.18 20.83
CA ASP A 268 -3.74 19.84 21.23
C ASP A 268 -3.68 19.06 22.56
N ASN A 269 -4.82 18.94 23.26
CA ASN A 269 -4.94 18.12 24.47
C ASN A 269 -5.32 16.66 24.17
N GLU A 270 -5.65 16.33 22.92
CA GLU A 270 -5.90 14.96 22.47
C GLU A 270 -4.58 14.19 22.26
N ALA A 271 -4.66 12.85 22.26
CA ALA A 271 -3.49 11.97 22.16
C ALA A 271 -2.99 11.79 20.71
N TRP A 272 -2.80 12.88 19.98
CA TRP A 272 -2.24 12.85 18.63
C TRP A 272 -0.71 12.73 18.65
N PRO A 273 -0.09 12.15 17.60
CA PRO A 273 1.35 12.26 17.39
C PRO A 273 1.76 13.73 17.34
N SER A 274 2.82 14.11 18.05
CA SER A 274 3.28 15.51 18.14
C SER A 274 3.59 16.16 16.77
N LEU A 275 3.86 15.35 15.75
CA LEU A 275 4.06 15.86 14.39
C LEU A 275 2.80 16.53 13.82
N PHE A 276 1.62 16.20 14.33
CA PHE A 276 0.38 16.87 13.97
C PHE A 276 0.25 18.24 14.66
N ASP A 277 0.76 18.39 15.89
CA ASP A 277 0.89 19.71 16.53
C ASP A 277 1.79 20.62 15.69
N ASP A 278 2.97 20.12 15.31
CA ASP A 278 3.93 20.87 14.46
C ASP A 278 3.30 21.29 13.12
N PHE A 279 2.47 20.42 12.53
CA PHE A 279 1.76 20.70 11.29
C PHE A 279 0.68 21.78 11.47
N VAL A 280 -0.11 21.69 12.54
CA VAL A 280 -1.17 22.68 12.82
C VAL A 280 -0.56 24.04 13.15
N GLU A 281 0.54 24.08 13.91
CA GLU A 281 1.31 25.30 14.17
C GLU A 281 1.81 25.92 12.86
N TYR A 282 2.44 25.13 11.99
CA TYR A 282 2.89 25.60 10.67
C TYR A 282 1.77 26.23 9.83
N GLU A 283 0.61 25.58 9.80
CA GLU A 283 -0.54 26.07 9.02
C GLU A 283 -1.11 27.38 9.58
N ASN A 284 -1.17 27.52 10.91
CA ASN A 284 -1.58 28.75 11.57
C ASN A 284 -0.61 29.90 11.29
N ASP A 285 0.70 29.64 11.31
CA ASP A 285 1.73 30.62 10.97
C ASP A 285 1.62 31.12 9.54
N GLN A 286 1.39 30.22 8.57
CA GLN A 286 1.18 30.60 7.17
C GLN A 286 -0.06 31.47 6.99
N ALA A 287 -1.17 31.13 7.66
CA ALA A 287 -2.39 31.93 7.61
C ALA A 287 -2.17 33.36 8.15
N ASN A 288 -1.43 33.49 9.26
CA ASN A 288 -1.10 34.79 9.86
C ASN A 288 -0.17 35.64 8.98
N GLN A 289 0.80 35.01 8.31
CA GLN A 289 1.69 35.69 7.38
C GLN A 289 0.95 36.17 6.12
N ASN A 290 -0.02 35.41 5.62
CA ASN A 290 -0.81 35.79 4.45
C ASN A 290 -1.76 36.97 4.74
N ILE A 291 -2.39 37.01 5.92
CA ILE A 291 -3.19 38.17 6.37
C ILE A 291 -2.36 39.45 6.38
N SER A 292 -1.07 39.37 6.71
CA SER A 292 -0.17 40.52 6.73
C SER A 292 0.16 41.03 5.32
N LYS A 293 0.41 40.12 4.37
CA LYS A 293 0.72 40.46 2.96
C LYS A 293 -0.47 41.05 2.21
N ASP A 294 -1.69 40.56 2.46
CA ASP A 294 -2.89 41.10 1.81
C ASP A 294 -3.22 42.52 2.32
N LYS A 295 -2.96 42.80 3.61
CA LYS A 295 -3.11 44.16 4.17
C LYS A 295 -2.08 45.14 3.62
N GLU A 296 -0.84 44.70 3.38
CA GLU A 296 0.19 45.54 2.76
C GLU A 296 -0.16 45.86 1.30
N LYS A 297 -0.67 44.87 0.55
CA LYS A 297 -1.09 45.04 -0.84
C LYS A 297 -2.29 45.99 -1.00
N ASP A 298 -3.29 45.89 -0.12
CA ASP A 298 -4.42 46.83 -0.09
C ASP A 298 -3.97 48.27 0.23
N CYS A 299 -2.95 48.43 1.08
CA CYS A 299 -2.41 49.74 1.44
C CYS A 299 -1.62 50.38 0.27
N ASP A 300 -0.89 49.58 -0.50
CA ASP A 300 -0.16 50.03 -1.69
C ASP A 300 -1.11 50.36 -2.86
N ASP A 301 -2.16 49.57 -3.10
CA ASP A 301 -3.15 49.86 -4.13
C ASP A 301 -3.98 51.13 -3.82
N LEU A 302 -4.22 51.44 -2.54
CA LEU A 302 -4.85 52.70 -2.09
C LEU A 302 -3.95 53.93 -2.25
N LEU A 303 -2.62 53.74 -2.30
CA LEU A 303 -1.66 54.82 -2.55
C LEU A 303 -1.47 55.11 -4.05
N ILE A 304 -1.63 54.10 -4.92
CA ILE A 304 -1.48 54.26 -6.38
C ILE A 304 -2.72 54.89 -7.03
N ALA A 305 -3.91 54.79 -6.42
CA ALA A 305 -5.14 55.35 -6.98
C ALA A 305 -5.35 56.87 -6.76
N LYS A 306 -4.33 57.60 -6.29
CA LYS A 306 -4.44 59.04 -5.94
C LYS A 306 -3.67 60.02 -6.83
N ASP A 307 -3.03 59.56 -7.91
CA ASP A 307 -2.35 60.43 -8.89
C ASP A 307 -3.02 60.42 -10.28
#